data_AF-A0A1Y3YUJ6-F1
#
_entry.id   AF-A0A1Y3YUJ6-F1
#
_cell.length_a   1.000
_cell.length_b   1.000
_cell.length_c   1.000
_cell.angle_alpha   90.00
_cell.angle_beta   90.00
_cell.angle_gamma   90.00
#
_symmetry.space_group_name_H-M   'P 1'
#
loop_
_entity.id
_entity.type
_entity.pdbx_description
1 polymer ?
#
loop_
_entity_poly.entity_id
_entity_poly.type
_entity_poly.pdbx_seq_one_letter_code
_entity_poly.pdbx_strand_id
1 'polypeptide(L)'
;MLYYNFYGYEGFKALFGLEKRDNGAAVRKNKILLGHLKSPVLLGYCREHDDYTLLHIYNMADLQKKVFEAIIASGEDDERLPYEVELIGKTYHSSKYKTDEAKGLCEDLDKNSVRYINVERNRVFKMRSGKFMRELILETEIGKMLSPSVINWISGDIFTQQWQIYTHGKSSDMKLHVSDEFWRIYSSKHCKGDFGSCMVNEERTAFYRDSVKAKAAYITDKAGLIVARAILFTDVTDQDGKKWRLLERQYSSGGDDVLKRLLVDRLIQEDYIDGYKVVGASCHQANSFVDIYGNSLSDRKFEIECYLEPEDTLSYQDSFKWYSYNLNKAYNYENSSFSYNLDTTDLNLYGDTDDNEEEEEEEDGEWDSYHQYYCNNTRPCYRNGREIWVDSENLDDFVWIESKGEYHHEEDCICCDDCQTYILLDDAIYSEVTEEYYCCRECMEKAEEEFKRKNWNYSEYDDEWYEDYTDITYIHVWNEQECSYQDKSISTDTLCRLLKNEEAWEFGEDVFDKVNPGTNLPYGYKLKKEMKHEYAIIEEAV
;
A
#
# COMPACT_ATOMS: atom_id res chain seq x y z
N MET A 1 -7.60 -32.83 -0.89
CA MET A 1 -7.40 -32.98 -2.35
C MET A 1 -8.70 -33.17 -3.11
N LEU A 2 -9.70 -33.90 -2.60
CA LEU A 2 -10.98 -34.10 -3.31
C LEU A 2 -11.77 -32.81 -3.61
N TYR A 3 -11.63 -31.77 -2.77
CA TYR A 3 -12.32 -30.49 -2.95
C TYR A 3 -11.53 -29.46 -3.78
N TYR A 4 -10.27 -29.75 -4.16
CA TYR A 4 -9.44 -28.79 -4.88
C TYR A 4 -9.21 -29.23 -6.32
N ASN A 5 -9.54 -28.36 -7.27
CA ASN A 5 -9.44 -28.65 -8.69
C ASN A 5 -8.07 -28.22 -9.28
N PHE A 6 -6.97 -28.76 -8.76
CA PHE A 6 -5.62 -28.43 -9.24
C PHE A 6 -5.12 -29.32 -10.40
N TYR A 7 -5.99 -30.10 -11.05
CA TYR A 7 -5.62 -31.05 -12.11
C TYR A 7 -4.43 -31.97 -11.73
N GLY A 8 -4.31 -32.33 -10.44
CA GLY A 8 -3.25 -33.21 -9.93
C GLY A 8 -2.07 -32.49 -9.26
N TYR A 9 -0.97 -33.23 -9.06
CA TYR A 9 0.21 -32.73 -8.32
C TYR A 9 0.98 -31.65 -9.09
N GLU A 10 1.06 -31.74 -10.42
CA GLU A 10 1.77 -30.76 -11.23
C GLU A 10 1.11 -29.39 -11.21
N GLY A 11 -0.23 -29.31 -11.28
CA GLY A 11 -0.94 -28.04 -11.13
C GLY A 11 -0.82 -27.47 -9.73
N PHE A 12 -0.84 -28.31 -8.68
CA PHE A 12 -0.52 -27.86 -7.32
C PHE A 12 0.90 -27.31 -7.21
N LYS A 13 1.90 -27.97 -7.81
CA LYS A 13 3.30 -27.53 -7.80
C LYS A 13 3.51 -26.26 -8.63
N ALA A 14 2.78 -26.08 -9.72
CA ALA A 14 2.83 -24.84 -10.50
C ALA A 14 2.36 -23.63 -9.67
N LEU A 15 1.28 -23.81 -8.89
CA LEU A 15 0.68 -22.76 -8.06
C LEU A 15 1.40 -22.54 -6.72
N PHE A 16 1.82 -23.61 -6.04
CA PHE A 16 2.30 -23.58 -4.65
C PHE A 16 3.65 -24.28 -4.47
N GLY A 17 4.36 -24.51 -5.57
CA GLY A 17 5.70 -25.08 -5.55
C GLY A 17 6.68 -24.23 -4.77
N LEU A 18 7.82 -24.82 -4.46
CA LEU A 18 8.95 -24.07 -3.95
C LEU A 18 9.66 -23.42 -5.14
N GLU A 19 9.85 -22.10 -5.07
CA GLU A 19 10.76 -21.36 -5.91
C GLU A 19 12.05 -21.11 -5.14
N LYS A 20 13.18 -21.28 -5.80
CA LYS A 20 14.45 -20.85 -5.24
C LYS A 20 14.60 -19.39 -5.60
N ARG A 21 14.73 -18.54 -4.59
CA ARG A 21 15.21 -17.18 -4.76
C ARG A 21 16.71 -17.20 -5.04
N ASP A 22 17.24 -16.11 -5.60
CA ASP A 22 18.65 -16.01 -5.99
C ASP A 22 19.60 -16.19 -4.79
N ASN A 23 19.13 -15.87 -3.58
CA ASN A 23 19.80 -16.13 -2.31
C ASN A 23 19.87 -17.62 -1.89
N GLY A 24 19.28 -18.53 -2.66
CA GLY A 24 19.26 -19.98 -2.39
C GLY A 24 18.15 -20.45 -1.45
N ALA A 25 17.39 -19.52 -0.86
CA ALA A 25 16.24 -19.84 -0.02
C ALA A 25 15.07 -20.35 -0.87
N ALA A 26 14.48 -21.48 -0.45
CA ALA A 26 13.31 -22.04 -1.09
C ALA A 26 12.04 -21.42 -0.47
N VAL A 27 11.40 -20.49 -1.17
CA VAL A 27 10.14 -19.85 -0.75
C VAL A 27 8.98 -20.54 -1.45
N ARG A 28 7.82 -20.61 -0.79
CA ARG A 28 6.62 -21.20 -1.38
C ARG A 28 5.83 -20.15 -2.14
N LYS A 29 5.54 -20.41 -3.42
CA LYS A 29 4.65 -19.61 -4.24
C LYS A 29 3.27 -19.47 -3.59
N ASN A 30 2.64 -18.30 -3.76
CA ASN A 30 1.27 -18.03 -3.34
C ASN A 30 0.94 -18.44 -1.90
N LYS A 31 1.85 -18.14 -0.95
CA LYS A 31 1.74 -18.54 0.47
C LYS A 31 0.42 -18.12 1.11
N ILE A 32 -0.07 -16.91 0.81
CA ILE A 32 -1.34 -16.36 1.32
C ILE A 32 -2.52 -17.18 0.81
N LEU A 33 -2.62 -17.39 -0.51
CA LEU A 33 -3.65 -18.24 -1.12
C LEU A 33 -3.60 -19.67 -0.56
N LEU A 34 -2.40 -20.25 -0.39
CA LEU A 34 -2.28 -21.58 0.20
C LEU A 34 -2.79 -21.62 1.66
N GLY A 35 -2.53 -20.57 2.43
CA GLY A 35 -3.04 -20.43 3.79
C GLY A 35 -4.57 -20.33 3.82
N HIS A 36 -5.14 -19.53 2.93
CA HIS A 36 -6.60 -19.40 2.73
C HIS A 36 -7.25 -20.74 2.45
N LEU A 37 -6.74 -21.43 1.43
CA LEU A 37 -7.31 -22.70 0.99
C LEU A 37 -7.20 -23.78 2.06
N LYS A 38 -6.21 -23.72 2.95
CA LYS A 38 -6.07 -24.64 4.08
C LYS A 38 -6.99 -24.36 5.26
N SER A 39 -7.77 -23.27 5.26
CA SER A 39 -8.64 -22.90 6.38
C SER A 39 -9.68 -23.99 6.67
N PRO A 40 -9.66 -24.63 7.86
CA PRO A 40 -10.66 -25.63 8.24
C PRO A 40 -12.06 -25.03 8.32
N VAL A 41 -12.18 -23.76 8.70
CA VAL A 41 -13.45 -23.03 8.82
C VAL A 41 -14.08 -22.84 7.44
N LEU A 42 -13.28 -22.42 6.45
CA LEU A 42 -13.72 -22.30 5.06
C LEU A 42 -14.21 -23.65 4.51
N LEU A 43 -13.47 -24.74 4.77
CA LEU A 43 -13.88 -26.08 4.35
C LEU A 43 -15.18 -26.56 5.03
N GLY A 44 -15.40 -26.17 6.28
CA GLY A 44 -16.67 -26.41 6.99
C GLY A 44 -17.82 -25.72 6.29
N TYR A 45 -17.69 -24.41 6.07
CA TYR A 45 -18.68 -23.58 5.38
C TYR A 45 -19.03 -24.13 3.99
N CYS A 46 -18.03 -24.43 3.16
CA CYS A 46 -18.27 -24.98 1.82
C CYS A 46 -19.11 -26.27 1.85
N ARG A 47 -18.93 -27.12 2.87
CA ARG A 47 -19.69 -28.37 3.00
C ARG A 47 -21.10 -28.16 3.52
N GLU A 48 -21.31 -27.14 4.34
CA GLU A 48 -22.62 -26.82 4.91
C GLU A 48 -23.52 -26.10 3.89
N HIS A 49 -22.94 -25.24 3.06
CA HIS A 49 -23.67 -24.37 2.13
C HIS A 49 -23.60 -24.79 0.66
N ASP A 50 -22.81 -25.83 0.32
CA ASP A 50 -22.55 -26.27 -1.06
C ASP A 50 -21.97 -25.15 -1.97
N ASP A 51 -21.33 -24.15 -1.37
CA ASP A 51 -20.65 -23.05 -2.07
C ASP A 51 -19.13 -23.19 -1.97
N TYR A 52 -18.50 -23.42 -3.12
CA TYR A 52 -17.05 -23.61 -3.26
C TYR A 52 -16.36 -22.42 -3.94
N THR A 53 -17.06 -21.29 -4.12
CA THR A 53 -16.58 -20.14 -4.90
C THR A 53 -15.26 -19.58 -4.35
N LEU A 54 -15.15 -19.48 -3.02
CA LEU A 54 -13.95 -19.02 -2.31
C LEU A 54 -12.85 -20.09 -2.16
N LEU A 55 -13.13 -21.33 -2.56
CA LEU A 55 -12.17 -22.43 -2.58
C LEU A 55 -11.59 -22.69 -3.97
N HIS A 56 -12.37 -22.43 -5.03
CA HIS A 56 -11.96 -22.54 -6.43
C HIS A 56 -11.28 -21.26 -6.92
N ILE A 57 -10.10 -20.97 -6.36
CA ILE A 57 -9.28 -19.79 -6.65
C ILE A 57 -7.87 -20.21 -7.04
N TYR A 58 -7.35 -19.66 -8.15
CA TYR A 58 -6.12 -20.13 -8.77
C TYR A 58 -5.01 -19.07 -8.83
N ASN A 59 -5.31 -17.81 -8.53
CA ASN A 59 -4.33 -16.73 -8.48
C ASN A 59 -4.74 -15.67 -7.46
N MET A 60 -3.83 -14.74 -7.15
CA MET A 60 -4.07 -13.70 -6.14
C MET A 60 -5.08 -12.64 -6.60
N ALA A 61 -5.16 -12.33 -7.91
CA ALA A 61 -6.14 -11.35 -8.43
C ALA A 61 -7.58 -11.87 -8.27
N ASP A 62 -7.82 -13.12 -8.62
CA ASP A 62 -9.10 -13.81 -8.39
C ASP A 62 -9.41 -13.89 -6.89
N LEU A 63 -8.40 -14.12 -6.04
CA LEU A 63 -8.57 -14.11 -4.58
C LEU A 63 -9.08 -12.76 -4.11
N GLN A 64 -8.39 -11.69 -4.49
CA GLN A 64 -8.79 -10.32 -4.13
C GLN A 64 -10.23 -10.04 -4.56
N LYS A 65 -10.53 -10.23 -5.85
CA LYS A 65 -11.83 -9.92 -6.42
C LYS A 65 -12.96 -10.66 -5.72
N LYS A 66 -12.86 -11.99 -5.65
CA LYS A 66 -13.91 -12.84 -5.07
C LYS A 66 -14.10 -12.60 -3.58
N VAL A 67 -13.02 -12.34 -2.83
CA VAL A 67 -13.11 -12.04 -1.40
C VAL A 67 -13.84 -10.72 -1.18
N PHE A 68 -13.50 -9.64 -1.90
CA PHE A 68 -14.24 -8.37 -1.80
C PHE A 68 -15.71 -8.51 -2.17
N GLU A 69 -16.02 -9.21 -3.28
CA GLU A 69 -17.41 -9.46 -3.70
C GLU A 69 -18.19 -10.23 -2.61
N ALA A 70 -17.59 -11.27 -2.04
CA ALA A 70 -18.23 -12.07 -0.99
C ALA A 70 -18.41 -11.30 0.33
N ILE A 71 -17.46 -10.44 0.72
CA ILE A 71 -17.59 -9.58 1.92
C ILE A 71 -18.76 -8.61 1.74
N ILE A 72 -18.86 -7.95 0.58
CA ILE A 72 -19.92 -6.97 0.30
C ILE A 72 -21.29 -7.66 0.33
N ALA A 73 -21.44 -8.76 -0.41
CA ALA A 73 -22.69 -9.52 -0.46
C ALA A 73 -23.09 -10.05 0.93
N SER A 74 -22.14 -10.62 1.67
CA SER A 74 -22.40 -11.13 3.03
C SER A 74 -22.82 -10.03 4.01
N GLY A 75 -22.40 -8.79 3.79
CA GLY A 75 -22.83 -7.66 4.60
C GLY A 75 -24.23 -7.18 4.25
N GLU A 76 -24.54 -7.10 2.95
CA GLU A 76 -25.84 -6.68 2.43
C GLU A 76 -26.98 -7.63 2.84
N ASP A 77 -26.69 -8.93 2.87
CA ASP A 77 -27.67 -9.97 3.24
C ASP A 77 -27.84 -10.17 4.77
N ASP A 78 -27.03 -9.52 5.62
CA ASP A 78 -27.08 -9.67 7.08
C ASP A 78 -27.87 -8.55 7.77
N GLU A 79 -29.10 -8.86 8.21
CA GLU A 79 -29.97 -7.93 8.95
C GLU A 79 -29.34 -7.35 10.23
N ARG A 80 -28.26 -7.97 10.76
CA ARG A 80 -27.52 -7.47 11.94
C ARG A 80 -26.55 -6.33 11.60
N LEU A 81 -26.31 -6.06 10.32
CA LEU A 81 -25.40 -5.01 9.84
C LEU A 81 -26.18 -3.88 9.13
N PRO A 82 -27.09 -3.18 9.82
CA PRO A 82 -28.07 -2.29 9.18
C PRO A 82 -27.48 -0.98 8.64
N TYR A 83 -26.22 -0.67 8.90
CA TYR A 83 -25.65 0.63 8.57
C TYR A 83 -24.72 0.57 7.35
N GLU A 84 -24.98 1.45 6.39
CA GLU A 84 -24.19 1.58 5.17
C GLU A 84 -22.88 2.37 5.40
N VAL A 85 -21.79 1.82 4.87
CA VAL A 85 -20.45 2.39 4.88
C VAL A 85 -19.94 2.46 3.45
N GLU A 86 -19.98 3.65 2.84
CA GLU A 86 -19.56 3.86 1.46
C GLU A 86 -18.08 4.25 1.38
N LEU A 87 -17.25 3.39 0.77
CA LEU A 87 -15.82 3.59 0.59
C LEU A 87 -15.43 3.27 -0.86
N ILE A 88 -14.70 4.17 -1.52
CA ILE A 88 -14.19 3.98 -2.89
C ILE A 88 -15.32 3.59 -3.87
N GLY A 89 -16.51 4.20 -3.72
CA GLY A 89 -17.68 3.92 -4.55
C GLY A 89 -18.30 2.53 -4.36
N LYS A 90 -17.92 1.80 -3.30
CA LYS A 90 -18.54 0.53 -2.89
C LYS A 90 -19.25 0.71 -1.55
N THR A 91 -20.37 0.02 -1.38
CA THR A 91 -21.13 0.02 -0.13
C THR A 91 -20.81 -1.25 0.67
N TYR A 92 -20.33 -1.06 1.89
CA TYR A 92 -20.17 -2.08 2.91
C TYR A 92 -21.25 -1.90 3.99
N HIS A 93 -21.40 -2.90 4.85
CA HIS A 93 -22.41 -2.90 5.91
C HIS A 93 -21.76 -3.17 7.27
N SER A 94 -22.24 -2.48 8.30
CA SER A 94 -21.73 -2.58 9.68
C SER A 94 -22.87 -2.46 10.69
N SER A 95 -22.66 -3.02 11.88
CA SER A 95 -23.51 -2.82 13.05
C SER A 95 -23.11 -1.59 13.88
N LYS A 96 -21.89 -1.08 13.69
CA LYS A 96 -21.28 -0.04 14.53
C LYS A 96 -21.01 1.27 13.80
N TYR A 97 -20.78 1.20 12.50
CA TYR A 97 -20.24 2.31 11.72
C TYR A 97 -21.15 2.68 10.55
N LYS A 98 -21.16 3.97 10.20
CA LYS A 98 -21.72 4.47 8.95
C LYS A 98 -20.87 5.59 8.37
N THR A 99 -21.02 5.89 7.09
CA THR A 99 -20.41 7.06 6.46
C THR A 99 -21.39 8.22 6.34
N ASP A 100 -20.88 9.44 6.32
CA ASP A 100 -21.62 10.64 5.94
C ASP A 100 -21.37 11.00 4.46
N GLU A 101 -21.75 12.20 4.05
CA GLU A 101 -21.56 12.72 2.69
C GLU A 101 -20.09 12.76 2.25
N ALA A 102 -19.14 12.72 3.19
CA ALA A 102 -17.71 12.66 2.88
C ALA A 102 -17.26 11.26 2.42
N LYS A 103 -18.09 10.22 2.55
CA LYS A 103 -17.84 8.85 2.04
C LYS A 103 -16.46 8.33 2.44
N GLY A 104 -16.15 8.48 3.72
CA GLY A 104 -14.89 8.06 4.31
C GLY A 104 -13.75 9.09 4.27
N LEU A 105 -13.85 10.19 3.52
CA LEU A 105 -12.76 11.16 3.38
C LEU A 105 -12.58 12.01 4.65
N CYS A 106 -11.33 12.15 5.11
CA CYS A 106 -10.99 13.01 6.25
C CYS A 106 -10.91 14.49 5.86
N GLU A 107 -11.38 15.40 6.73
CA GLU A 107 -11.34 16.85 6.48
C GLU A 107 -9.93 17.42 6.44
N ASP A 108 -9.02 16.82 7.22
CA ASP A 108 -7.60 17.17 7.29
C ASP A 108 -6.79 16.59 6.12
N LEU A 109 -7.45 15.95 5.15
CA LEU A 109 -6.84 15.25 4.02
C LEU A 109 -5.85 14.15 4.46
N ASP A 110 -6.04 13.58 5.65
CA ASP A 110 -5.31 12.38 6.08
C ASP A 110 -5.60 11.22 5.10
N LYS A 111 -4.56 10.83 4.38
CA LYS A 111 -4.62 9.85 3.28
C LYS A 111 -4.53 8.42 3.76
N ASN A 112 -4.17 8.22 5.03
CA ASN A 112 -3.99 6.91 5.61
C ASN A 112 -5.21 6.45 6.41
N SER A 113 -6.12 7.38 6.71
CA SER A 113 -7.26 7.16 7.60
C SER A 113 -8.60 7.29 6.88
N VAL A 114 -9.59 6.56 7.38
CA VAL A 114 -11.00 6.66 7.00
C VAL A 114 -11.77 7.39 8.09
N ARG A 115 -12.54 8.41 7.70
CA ARG A 115 -13.54 9.08 8.51
C ARG A 115 -14.81 8.24 8.59
N TYR A 116 -15.40 8.11 9.77
CA TYR A 116 -16.65 7.37 9.95
C TYR A 116 -17.48 7.97 11.09
N ILE A 117 -18.77 7.63 11.13
CA ILE A 117 -19.64 7.91 12.27
C ILE A 117 -19.79 6.62 13.07
N ASN A 118 -19.40 6.66 14.34
CA ASN A 118 -19.77 5.61 15.28
C ASN A 118 -21.23 5.81 15.68
N VAL A 119 -22.07 4.80 15.46
CA VAL A 119 -23.52 4.93 15.61
C VAL A 119 -23.94 5.01 17.08
N GLU A 120 -23.30 4.24 17.97
CA GLU A 120 -23.58 4.26 19.41
C GLU A 120 -23.30 5.65 20.01
N ARG A 121 -22.18 6.25 19.62
CA ARG A 121 -21.74 7.57 20.12
C ARG A 121 -22.32 8.74 19.33
N ASN A 122 -22.91 8.47 18.17
CA ASN A 122 -23.41 9.45 17.21
C ASN A 122 -22.42 10.61 16.95
N ARG A 123 -21.13 10.26 16.80
CA ARG A 123 -20.03 11.22 16.58
C ARG A 123 -19.13 10.75 15.45
N VAL A 124 -18.50 11.72 14.79
CA VAL A 124 -17.50 11.49 13.74
C VAL A 124 -16.14 11.18 14.38
N PHE A 125 -15.47 10.16 13.83
CA PHE A 125 -14.14 9.70 14.19
C PHE A 125 -13.32 9.44 12.92
N LYS A 126 -12.03 9.17 13.10
CA LYS A 126 -11.16 8.65 12.05
C LYS A 126 -10.32 7.50 12.57
N MET A 127 -10.00 6.54 11.71
CA MET A 127 -9.08 5.45 12.04
C MET A 127 -8.28 5.03 10.81
N ARG A 128 -7.14 4.35 11.00
CA ARG A 128 -6.31 3.84 9.89
C ARG A 128 -7.16 2.97 8.96
N SER A 129 -7.04 3.22 7.66
CA SER A 129 -7.85 2.59 6.60
C SER A 129 -7.81 1.06 6.66
N GLY A 130 -6.62 0.47 6.82
CA GLY A 130 -6.50 -0.97 6.98
C GLY A 130 -7.16 -1.54 8.24
N LYS A 131 -7.13 -0.80 9.37
CA LYS A 131 -7.85 -1.19 10.60
C LYS A 131 -9.36 -1.11 10.40
N PHE A 132 -9.85 -0.04 9.80
CA PHE A 132 -11.28 0.12 9.51
C PHE A 132 -11.81 -1.01 8.63
N MET A 133 -11.11 -1.28 7.53
CA MET A 133 -11.50 -2.35 6.62
C MET A 133 -11.47 -3.70 7.32
N ARG A 134 -10.47 -3.96 8.17
CA ARG A 134 -10.41 -5.19 8.97
C ARG A 134 -11.64 -5.34 9.86
N GLU A 135 -12.07 -4.29 10.56
CA GLU A 135 -13.25 -4.32 11.41
C GLU A 135 -14.51 -4.63 10.61
N LEU A 136 -14.71 -3.96 9.47
CA LEU A 136 -15.85 -4.23 8.58
C LEU A 136 -15.86 -5.69 8.09
N ILE A 137 -14.71 -6.22 7.67
CA ILE A 137 -14.57 -7.62 7.24
C ILE A 137 -15.01 -8.55 8.37
N LEU A 138 -14.48 -8.35 9.58
CA LEU A 138 -14.74 -9.22 10.72
C LEU A 138 -16.17 -9.16 11.26
N GLU A 139 -16.96 -8.15 10.89
CA GLU A 139 -18.39 -8.12 11.20
C GLU A 139 -19.20 -9.13 10.37
N THR A 140 -18.83 -9.32 9.11
CA THR A 140 -19.51 -10.22 8.16
C THR A 140 -19.33 -11.70 8.51
N GLU A 141 -20.28 -12.56 8.10
CA GLU A 141 -20.13 -14.01 8.26
C GLU A 141 -18.94 -14.53 7.45
N ILE A 142 -18.82 -14.13 6.18
CA ILE A 142 -17.70 -14.55 5.31
C ILE A 142 -16.35 -14.14 5.90
N GLY A 143 -16.21 -12.90 6.39
CA GLY A 143 -14.95 -12.40 6.91
C GLY A 143 -14.43 -13.18 8.12
N LYS A 144 -15.31 -13.73 8.97
CA LYS A 144 -14.95 -14.60 10.10
C LYS A 144 -14.38 -15.95 9.67
N MET A 145 -14.62 -16.37 8.43
CA MET A 145 -14.15 -17.64 7.86
C MET A 145 -12.82 -17.51 7.12
N LEU A 146 -12.46 -16.29 6.72
CA LEU A 146 -11.22 -16.00 6.02
C LEU A 146 -10.02 -16.28 6.92
N SER A 147 -8.93 -16.74 6.33
CA SER A 147 -7.69 -16.93 7.09
C SER A 147 -7.12 -15.57 7.54
N PRO A 148 -6.48 -15.48 8.72
CA PRO A 148 -5.87 -14.23 9.19
C PRO A 148 -4.90 -13.61 8.18
N SER A 149 -4.15 -14.43 7.44
CA SER A 149 -3.24 -13.95 6.39
C SER A 149 -3.97 -13.27 5.23
N VAL A 150 -5.15 -13.76 4.85
CA VAL A 150 -5.97 -13.09 3.81
C VAL A 150 -6.55 -11.79 4.34
N ILE A 151 -7.05 -11.79 5.57
CA ILE A 151 -7.61 -10.57 6.16
C ILE A 151 -6.52 -9.50 6.23
N ASN A 152 -5.35 -9.82 6.78
CA ASN A 152 -4.22 -8.88 6.88
C ASN A 152 -3.79 -8.36 5.50
N TRP A 153 -3.69 -9.23 4.49
CA TRP A 153 -3.33 -8.82 3.14
C TRP A 153 -4.39 -7.93 2.48
N ILE A 154 -5.67 -8.31 2.56
CA ILE A 154 -6.78 -7.54 1.97
C ILE A 154 -6.93 -6.18 2.65
N SER A 155 -6.89 -6.14 3.99
CA SER A 155 -7.11 -4.91 4.72
C SER A 155 -5.84 -4.04 4.80
N GLY A 156 -4.71 -4.64 5.19
CA GLY A 156 -3.46 -3.95 5.46
C GLY A 156 -2.70 -3.52 4.20
N ASP A 157 -2.65 -4.38 3.18
CA ASP A 157 -1.89 -4.09 1.97
C ASP A 157 -2.80 -3.53 0.88
N ILE A 158 -3.78 -4.32 0.45
CA ILE A 158 -4.60 -4.01 -0.73
C ILE A 158 -5.50 -2.80 -0.48
N PHE A 159 -6.33 -2.83 0.56
CA PHE A 159 -7.27 -1.76 0.83
C PHE A 159 -6.56 -0.47 1.25
N THR A 160 -5.55 -0.53 2.11
CA THR A 160 -4.76 0.66 2.48
C THR A 160 -4.17 1.35 1.25
N GLN A 161 -3.57 0.60 0.32
CA GLN A 161 -3.05 1.15 -0.93
C GLN A 161 -4.17 1.75 -1.79
N GLN A 162 -5.28 1.04 -1.98
CA GLN A 162 -6.43 1.56 -2.73
C GLN A 162 -7.01 2.84 -2.10
N TRP A 163 -7.06 2.90 -0.78
CA TRP A 163 -7.54 4.05 -0.03
C TRP A 163 -6.61 5.26 -0.18
N GLN A 164 -5.30 5.04 -0.04
CA GLN A 164 -4.30 6.09 -0.29
C GLN A 164 -4.43 6.64 -1.71
N ILE A 165 -4.54 5.77 -2.72
CA ILE A 165 -4.70 6.21 -4.11
C ILE A 165 -6.01 6.99 -4.29
N TYR A 166 -7.13 6.49 -3.74
CA TYR A 166 -8.42 7.16 -3.79
C TYR A 166 -8.38 8.56 -3.14
N THR A 167 -7.82 8.68 -1.94
CA THR A 167 -7.71 9.95 -1.21
C THR A 167 -6.76 10.94 -1.89
N HIS A 168 -5.63 10.46 -2.42
CA HIS A 168 -4.76 11.25 -3.30
C HIS A 168 -5.53 11.76 -4.52
N GLY A 169 -6.34 10.90 -5.15
CA GLY A 169 -7.20 11.25 -6.28
C GLY A 169 -8.30 12.25 -5.97
N LYS A 170 -8.71 12.40 -4.71
CA LYS A 170 -9.71 13.40 -4.30
C LYS A 170 -9.12 14.75 -3.88
N SER A 171 -7.79 14.83 -3.80
CA SER A 171 -7.10 16.09 -3.53
C SER A 171 -7.24 17.03 -4.75
N SER A 172 -7.79 18.24 -4.56
CA SER A 172 -7.92 19.27 -5.62
C SER A 172 -6.58 19.75 -6.18
N ASP A 173 -5.50 19.40 -5.48
CA ASP A 173 -4.15 19.90 -5.68
C ASP A 173 -3.36 19.10 -6.74
N MET A 174 -3.93 18.00 -7.24
CA MET A 174 -3.28 17.13 -8.22
C MET A 174 -4.09 17.10 -9.52
N LYS A 175 -3.42 17.48 -10.62
CA LYS A 175 -4.05 17.59 -11.94
C LYS A 175 -3.40 16.63 -12.92
N LEU A 176 -4.22 15.79 -13.56
CA LEU A 176 -3.81 14.95 -14.69
C LEU A 176 -3.67 15.80 -15.95
N HIS A 177 -2.66 15.50 -16.75
CA HIS A 177 -2.44 16.05 -18.09
C HIS A 177 -2.08 14.91 -19.05
N VAL A 178 -2.69 14.94 -20.23
CA VAL A 178 -2.33 14.08 -21.37
C VAL A 178 -2.14 15.01 -22.56
N SER A 179 -0.90 15.10 -23.07
CA SER A 179 -0.55 16.12 -24.08
C SER A 179 0.63 15.69 -24.96
N ASP A 180 1.02 16.57 -25.88
CA ASP A 180 2.21 16.43 -26.73
C ASP A 180 3.46 17.08 -26.11
N GLU A 181 3.42 17.50 -24.83
CA GLU A 181 4.52 18.16 -24.13
C GLU A 181 5.58 17.18 -23.61
N PHE A 182 6.16 16.34 -24.48
CA PHE A 182 7.19 15.36 -24.08
C PHE A 182 8.42 16.01 -23.43
N TRP A 183 8.86 17.16 -23.93
CA TRP A 183 9.95 17.96 -23.37
C TRP A 183 9.74 18.29 -21.88
N ARG A 184 8.48 18.44 -21.47
CA ARG A 184 8.14 18.84 -20.10
C ARG A 184 8.30 17.68 -19.13
N ILE A 185 7.91 16.47 -19.55
CA ILE A 185 8.05 15.29 -18.70
C ILE A 185 9.51 14.87 -18.54
N TYR A 186 10.41 15.18 -19.47
CA TYR A 186 11.85 14.86 -19.35
C TYR A 186 12.72 16.01 -18.83
N SER A 187 12.16 17.18 -18.50
CA SER A 187 12.94 18.28 -17.92
C SER A 187 12.91 18.26 -16.40
N SER A 188 14.08 18.18 -15.76
CA SER A 188 14.16 18.20 -14.29
C SER A 188 13.61 19.50 -13.68
N LYS A 189 13.63 20.61 -14.42
CA LYS A 189 13.06 21.91 -14.01
C LYS A 189 11.55 21.87 -13.78
N HIS A 190 10.86 20.90 -14.38
CA HIS A 190 9.43 20.71 -14.25
C HIS A 190 9.06 19.55 -13.31
N CYS A 191 10.04 18.79 -12.83
CA CYS A 191 9.84 17.63 -11.97
C CYS A 191 10.06 18.00 -10.50
N LYS A 192 9.30 17.37 -9.61
CA LYS A 192 9.49 17.49 -8.17
C LYS A 192 10.42 16.38 -7.71
N GLY A 193 11.67 16.72 -7.38
CA GLY A 193 12.66 15.72 -6.97
C GLY A 193 13.14 14.85 -8.12
N ASP A 194 13.78 13.74 -7.76
CA ASP A 194 14.35 12.79 -8.70
C ASP A 194 13.35 11.71 -9.12
N PHE A 195 13.45 11.26 -10.36
CA PHE A 195 12.58 10.28 -11.01
C PHE A 195 13.34 9.00 -11.41
N GLY A 196 14.67 8.91 -11.18
CA GLY A 196 15.46 7.71 -11.44
C GLY A 196 15.38 7.27 -12.91
N SER A 197 15.63 8.19 -13.83
CA SER A 197 15.43 7.97 -15.26
C SER A 197 16.58 8.55 -16.07
N CYS A 198 17.26 7.68 -16.82
CA CYS A 198 18.38 8.02 -17.70
C CYS A 198 18.03 8.98 -18.84
N MET A 199 16.75 9.28 -19.07
CA MET A 199 16.28 10.14 -20.15
C MET A 199 16.04 11.59 -19.71
N VAL A 200 16.27 11.92 -18.43
CA VAL A 200 16.04 13.27 -17.91
C VAL A 200 17.11 14.24 -18.40
N ASN A 201 16.67 15.35 -19.00
CA ASN A 201 17.51 16.39 -19.60
C ASN A 201 18.39 15.96 -20.79
N GLU A 202 18.17 14.76 -21.34
CA GLU A 202 18.90 14.26 -22.51
C GLU A 202 18.45 14.87 -23.86
N GLU A 203 17.44 15.73 -23.86
CA GLU A 203 16.84 16.34 -25.07
C GLU A 203 16.29 15.37 -26.14
N ARG A 204 16.27 14.07 -25.85
CA ARG A 204 15.83 12.94 -26.71
C ARG A 204 14.31 12.77 -26.86
N THR A 205 13.55 13.87 -26.82
CA THR A 205 12.07 13.82 -26.86
C THR A 205 11.49 13.74 -28.27
N ALA A 206 12.33 13.94 -29.31
CA ALA A 206 11.92 13.90 -30.70
C ALA A 206 11.34 12.53 -31.11
N PHE A 207 11.92 11.43 -30.60
CA PHE A 207 11.41 10.07 -30.81
C PHE A 207 9.89 9.97 -30.57
N TYR A 208 9.41 10.43 -29.42
CA TYR A 208 7.98 10.34 -29.07
C TYR A 208 7.09 11.31 -29.83
N ARG A 209 7.66 12.44 -30.28
CA ARG A 209 6.93 13.47 -31.02
C ARG A 209 6.74 13.10 -32.49
N ASP A 210 7.79 12.52 -33.09
CA ASP A 210 7.93 12.43 -34.53
C ASP A 210 7.89 10.98 -35.04
N SER A 211 8.40 10.02 -34.25
CA SER A 211 8.63 8.65 -34.72
C SER A 211 7.50 7.68 -34.35
N VAL A 212 6.75 7.94 -33.27
CA VAL A 212 5.69 7.04 -32.77
C VAL A 212 4.39 7.79 -32.44
N LYS A 213 3.27 7.07 -32.43
CA LYS A 213 1.97 7.61 -31.99
C LYS A 213 1.83 7.55 -30.47
N ALA A 214 2.37 8.54 -29.77
CA ALA A 214 2.34 8.60 -28.32
C ALA A 214 1.76 9.91 -27.77
N LYS A 215 1.54 9.95 -26.45
CA LYS A 215 1.26 11.15 -25.65
C LYS A 215 2.07 11.11 -24.36
N ALA A 216 2.43 12.28 -23.84
CA ALA A 216 2.97 12.43 -22.49
C ALA A 216 1.81 12.45 -21.50
N ALA A 217 1.81 11.54 -20.52
CA ALA A 217 0.83 11.48 -19.44
C ALA A 217 1.51 11.79 -18.11
N TYR A 218 1.00 12.76 -17.34
CA TYR A 218 1.63 13.15 -16.08
C TYR A 218 0.65 13.82 -15.10
N ILE A 219 0.98 13.78 -13.82
CA ILE A 219 0.28 14.50 -12.75
C ILE A 219 1.17 15.63 -12.23
N THR A 220 0.59 16.82 -12.07
CA THR A 220 1.23 17.95 -11.40
C THR A 220 0.64 18.19 -10.02
N ASP A 221 1.46 18.59 -9.05
CA ASP A 221 1.01 19.08 -7.74
C ASP A 221 0.54 20.55 -7.79
N LYS A 222 0.19 21.10 -6.61
CA LYS A 222 -0.28 22.48 -6.45
C LYS A 222 0.74 23.54 -6.89
N ALA A 223 2.03 23.22 -6.90
CA ALA A 223 3.08 24.12 -7.39
C ALA A 223 3.25 24.02 -8.92
N GLY A 224 2.50 23.14 -9.58
CA GLY A 224 2.61 22.88 -11.00
C GLY A 224 3.80 21.99 -11.38
N LEU A 225 4.45 21.37 -10.39
CA LEU A 225 5.56 20.43 -10.60
C LEU A 225 5.04 19.02 -10.83
N ILE A 226 5.65 18.31 -11.77
CA ILE A 226 5.34 16.92 -12.10
C ILE A 226 5.77 16.03 -10.93
N VAL A 227 4.85 15.17 -10.48
CA VAL A 227 5.08 14.20 -9.40
C VAL A 227 5.00 12.75 -9.87
N ALA A 228 4.34 12.50 -11.01
CA ALA A 228 4.32 11.21 -11.70
C ALA A 228 4.20 11.42 -13.21
N ARG A 229 4.85 10.59 -14.01
CA ARG A 229 4.86 10.67 -15.49
C ARG A 229 4.97 9.28 -16.14
N ALA A 230 4.48 9.18 -17.37
CA ALA A 230 4.66 8.01 -18.23
C ALA A 230 4.45 8.40 -19.71
N ILE A 231 4.90 7.52 -20.61
CA ILE A 231 4.56 7.58 -22.03
C ILE A 231 3.28 6.75 -22.26
N LEU A 232 2.32 7.32 -22.99
CA LEU A 232 1.12 6.63 -23.43
C LEU A 232 1.21 6.36 -24.93
N PHE A 233 1.38 5.10 -25.33
CA PHE A 233 1.24 4.69 -26.73
C PHE A 233 -0.24 4.59 -27.09
N THR A 234 -0.66 5.33 -28.12
CA THR A 234 -2.08 5.54 -28.43
C THR A 234 -2.61 4.62 -29.54
N ASP A 235 -1.73 3.92 -30.26
CA ASP A 235 -2.09 3.10 -31.42
C ASP A 235 -1.30 1.79 -31.46
N VAL A 236 -1.39 1.02 -30.37
CA VAL A 236 -0.77 -0.31 -30.26
C VAL A 236 -1.67 -1.36 -30.91
N THR A 237 -1.09 -2.31 -31.64
CA THR A 237 -1.83 -3.43 -32.25
C THR A 237 -1.35 -4.75 -31.65
N ASP A 238 -2.27 -5.64 -31.28
CA ASP A 238 -1.91 -6.99 -30.84
C ASP A 238 -1.86 -7.99 -32.01
N GLN A 239 -1.44 -9.23 -31.73
CA GLN A 239 -1.31 -10.28 -32.73
C GLN A 239 -2.63 -10.65 -33.45
N ASP A 240 -3.78 -10.32 -32.86
CA ASP A 240 -5.10 -10.59 -33.41
C ASP A 240 -5.66 -9.38 -34.18
N GLY A 241 -4.89 -8.28 -34.26
CA GLY A 241 -5.28 -7.03 -34.92
C GLY A 241 -6.13 -6.11 -34.05
N LYS A 242 -6.28 -6.39 -32.74
CA LYS A 242 -7.00 -5.51 -31.81
C LYS A 242 -6.14 -4.29 -31.48
N LYS A 243 -6.76 -3.12 -31.40
CA LYS A 243 -6.12 -1.86 -31.02
C LYS A 243 -6.16 -1.62 -29.50
N TRP A 244 -5.09 -1.03 -29.00
CA TRP A 244 -4.88 -0.75 -27.58
C TRP A 244 -4.19 0.60 -27.36
N ARG A 245 -4.57 1.28 -26.27
CA ARG A 245 -3.87 2.41 -25.69
C ARG A 245 -3.12 1.92 -24.45
N LEU A 246 -1.79 1.77 -24.54
CA LEU A 246 -0.98 1.18 -23.48
C LEU A 246 -0.10 2.24 -22.81
N LEU A 247 -0.21 2.33 -21.50
CA LEU A 247 0.68 3.14 -20.68
C LEU A 247 1.99 2.40 -20.43
N GLU A 248 3.11 2.99 -20.83
CA GLU A 248 4.46 2.48 -20.58
C GLU A 248 4.86 2.68 -19.11
N ARG A 249 6.07 2.25 -18.74
CA ARG A 249 6.62 2.36 -17.38
C ARG A 249 6.37 3.74 -16.76
N GLN A 250 5.93 3.71 -15.50
CA GLN A 250 5.59 4.92 -14.76
C GLN A 250 6.75 5.32 -13.83
N TYR A 251 7.06 6.61 -13.84
CA TYR A 251 8.09 7.22 -13.00
C TYR A 251 7.45 8.24 -12.06
N SER A 252 7.99 8.39 -10.87
CA SER A 252 7.48 9.30 -9.85
C SER A 252 8.58 9.91 -9.01
N SER A 253 8.25 11.03 -8.36
CA SER A 253 9.11 11.70 -7.38
C SER A 253 9.57 10.73 -6.30
N GLY A 254 10.88 10.50 -6.18
CA GLY A 254 11.47 9.61 -5.18
C GLY A 254 11.07 8.14 -5.33
N GLY A 255 10.64 7.72 -6.53
CA GLY A 255 10.25 6.33 -6.78
C GLY A 255 8.92 5.90 -6.16
N ASP A 256 8.12 6.82 -5.60
CA ASP A 256 6.86 6.55 -4.90
C ASP A 256 5.83 5.78 -5.77
N ASP A 257 5.55 4.54 -5.40
CA ASP A 257 4.59 3.66 -6.09
C ASP A 257 3.13 4.11 -5.96
N VAL A 258 2.77 4.84 -4.89
CA VAL A 258 1.43 5.41 -4.73
C VAL A 258 1.19 6.47 -5.80
N LEU A 259 2.20 7.30 -6.09
CA LEU A 259 2.12 8.30 -7.17
C LEU A 259 2.05 7.66 -8.57
N LYS A 260 2.81 6.57 -8.81
CA LYS A 260 2.72 5.80 -10.07
C LYS A 260 1.32 5.25 -10.27
N ARG A 261 0.75 4.62 -9.24
CA ARG A 261 -0.61 4.07 -9.28
C ARG A 261 -1.68 5.15 -9.42
N LEU A 262 -1.51 6.29 -8.76
CA LEU A 262 -2.42 7.43 -8.93
C LEU A 262 -2.50 7.90 -10.37
N LEU A 263 -1.37 7.94 -11.09
CA LEU A 263 -1.34 8.25 -12.53
C LEU A 263 -2.16 7.25 -13.32
N VAL A 264 -1.93 5.95 -13.11
CA VAL A 264 -2.68 4.86 -13.76
C VAL A 264 -4.18 5.00 -13.50
N ASP A 265 -4.58 5.13 -12.22
CA ASP A 265 -5.99 5.19 -11.83
C ASP A 265 -6.71 6.40 -12.44
N ARG A 266 -6.07 7.58 -12.48
CA ARG A 266 -6.66 8.77 -13.11
C ARG A 266 -6.83 8.59 -14.62
N LEU A 267 -5.86 7.96 -15.27
CA LEU A 267 -5.93 7.65 -16.70
C LEU A 267 -7.05 6.64 -17.02
N ILE A 268 -7.29 5.65 -16.14
CA ILE A 268 -8.41 4.71 -16.26
C ILE A 268 -9.74 5.45 -16.07
N GLN A 269 -9.85 6.26 -15.02
CA GLN A 269 -11.07 7.01 -14.68
C GLN A 269 -11.51 7.99 -15.78
N GLU A 270 -10.55 8.63 -16.44
CA GLU A 270 -10.79 9.56 -17.55
C GLU A 270 -10.77 8.88 -18.93
N ASP A 271 -10.76 7.54 -18.98
CA ASP A 271 -10.81 6.70 -20.19
C ASP A 271 -9.72 7.06 -21.22
N TYR A 272 -8.47 7.19 -20.77
CA TYR A 272 -7.30 7.41 -21.64
C TYR A 272 -6.60 6.12 -22.06
N ILE A 273 -6.72 5.03 -21.31
CA ILE A 273 -5.90 3.83 -21.47
C ILE A 273 -6.74 2.55 -21.44
N ASP A 274 -6.25 1.51 -22.13
CA ASP A 274 -6.85 0.17 -22.18
C ASP A 274 -5.99 -0.87 -21.42
N GLY A 275 -4.74 -0.53 -21.13
CA GLY A 275 -3.81 -1.32 -20.34
C GLY A 275 -2.59 -0.50 -19.94
N TYR A 276 -1.79 -1.06 -19.04
CA TYR A 276 -0.59 -0.39 -18.52
C TYR A 276 0.49 -1.41 -18.17
N LYS A 277 1.74 -0.99 -18.23
CA LYS A 277 2.87 -1.76 -17.71
C LYS A 277 2.76 -1.84 -16.20
N VAL A 278 2.90 -3.05 -15.66
CA VAL A 278 2.74 -3.33 -14.22
C VAL A 278 3.64 -2.37 -13.42
N VAL A 279 3.05 -1.69 -12.43
CA VAL A 279 3.80 -0.79 -11.53
C VAL A 279 4.88 -1.59 -10.82
N GLY A 280 6.12 -1.10 -10.86
CA GLY A 280 7.29 -1.80 -10.32
C GLY A 280 7.94 -2.81 -11.28
N ALA A 281 7.42 -2.98 -12.50
CA ALA A 281 8.09 -3.79 -13.50
C ALA A 281 9.43 -3.17 -13.92
N SER A 282 10.45 -4.03 -14.08
CA SER A 282 11.78 -3.65 -14.55
C SER A 282 11.77 -3.20 -16.03
N CYS A 283 12.73 -2.37 -16.42
CA CYS A 283 12.98 -1.96 -17.82
C CYS A 283 13.15 -3.16 -18.75
N HIS A 284 13.72 -4.27 -18.28
CA HIS A 284 13.95 -5.45 -19.12
C HIS A 284 12.70 -6.32 -19.34
N GLN A 285 11.60 -6.06 -18.62
CA GLN A 285 10.35 -6.82 -18.73
C GLN A 285 9.40 -6.24 -19.78
N ALA A 286 9.74 -6.40 -21.06
CA ALA A 286 9.01 -5.80 -22.18
C ALA A 286 7.54 -6.29 -22.34
N ASN A 287 7.18 -7.44 -21.77
CA ASN A 287 5.83 -8.00 -21.85
C ASN A 287 5.01 -7.85 -20.57
N SER A 288 5.49 -7.15 -19.53
CA SER A 288 4.78 -7.02 -18.24
C SER A 288 3.61 -6.03 -18.30
N PHE A 289 2.64 -6.24 -19.19
CA PHE A 289 1.41 -5.47 -19.30
C PHE A 289 0.22 -6.17 -18.64
N VAL A 290 -0.72 -5.37 -18.13
CA VAL A 290 -2.06 -5.79 -17.68
C VAL A 290 -3.12 -4.90 -18.33
N ASP A 291 -4.35 -5.40 -18.44
CA ASP A 291 -5.50 -4.57 -18.82
C ASP A 291 -5.97 -3.69 -17.65
N ILE A 292 -6.90 -2.77 -17.91
CA ILE A 292 -7.48 -1.89 -16.86
C ILE A 292 -8.22 -2.64 -15.73
N TYR A 293 -8.46 -3.94 -15.88
CA TYR A 293 -9.05 -4.80 -14.84
C TYR A 293 -7.99 -5.60 -14.08
N GLY A 294 -6.71 -5.43 -14.41
CA GLY A 294 -5.58 -6.14 -13.80
C GLY A 294 -5.34 -7.54 -14.36
N ASN A 295 -6.00 -7.93 -15.45
CA ASN A 295 -5.73 -9.23 -16.10
C ASN A 295 -4.39 -9.17 -16.83
N SER A 296 -3.57 -10.20 -16.66
CA SER A 296 -2.28 -10.32 -17.34
C SER A 296 -2.43 -10.28 -18.86
N LEU A 297 -1.57 -9.50 -19.52
CA LEU A 297 -1.40 -9.45 -20.97
C LEU A 297 -0.01 -9.93 -21.40
N SER A 298 0.74 -10.60 -20.53
CA SER A 298 2.14 -11.00 -20.78
C SER A 298 2.35 -12.03 -21.89
N ASP A 299 1.29 -12.73 -22.25
CA ASP A 299 1.18 -13.67 -23.37
C ASP A 299 0.77 -12.98 -24.68
N ARG A 300 0.43 -11.69 -24.66
CA ARG A 300 0.14 -10.90 -25.86
C ARG A 300 1.42 -10.40 -26.51
N LYS A 301 1.37 -10.34 -27.84
CA LYS A 301 2.42 -9.80 -28.70
C LYS A 301 1.90 -8.51 -29.30
N PHE A 302 2.55 -7.40 -28.95
CA PHE A 302 2.18 -6.06 -29.36
C PHE A 302 3.18 -5.48 -30.35
N GLU A 303 2.67 -4.65 -31.25
CA GLU A 303 3.44 -3.86 -32.21
C GLU A 303 2.93 -2.42 -32.27
N ILE A 304 3.84 -1.49 -32.54
CA ILE A 304 3.55 -0.09 -32.83
C ILE A 304 4.16 0.30 -34.17
N GLU A 305 3.54 1.25 -34.87
CA GLU A 305 4.19 1.98 -35.95
C GLU A 305 5.33 2.82 -35.36
N CYS A 306 6.51 2.72 -35.96
CA CYS A 306 7.70 3.44 -35.55
C CYS A 306 8.48 3.85 -36.82
N TYR A 307 8.61 5.16 -37.06
CA TYR A 307 9.29 5.71 -38.22
C TYR A 307 10.57 6.40 -37.77
N LEU A 308 11.70 5.77 -38.07
CA LEU A 308 13.03 6.30 -37.76
C LEU A 308 13.88 6.31 -39.02
N GLU A 309 14.49 7.46 -39.28
CA GLU A 309 15.66 7.56 -40.15
C GLU A 309 16.93 7.21 -39.35
N PRO A 310 18.03 6.82 -40.02
CA PRO A 310 19.26 6.38 -39.34
C PRO A 310 19.89 7.42 -38.41
N GLU A 311 19.71 8.71 -38.69
CA GLU A 311 20.26 9.83 -37.93
C GLU A 311 19.26 10.41 -36.90
N ASP A 312 18.04 9.88 -36.83
CA ASP A 312 17.03 10.37 -35.89
C ASP A 312 17.44 10.11 -34.44
N THR A 313 17.16 11.09 -33.58
CA THR A 313 17.43 11.00 -32.14
C THR A 313 16.56 9.93 -31.48
N LEU A 314 17.21 8.92 -30.88
CA LEU A 314 16.54 7.83 -30.18
C LEU A 314 16.19 8.19 -28.75
N SER A 315 15.22 7.46 -28.20
CA SER A 315 14.96 7.36 -26.77
C SER A 315 15.05 5.90 -26.36
N TYR A 316 15.61 5.63 -25.19
CA TYR A 316 15.57 4.31 -24.56
C TYR A 316 14.11 3.80 -24.50
N GLN A 317 13.87 2.58 -24.96
CA GLN A 317 12.55 1.94 -24.96
C GLN A 317 12.51 0.74 -24.00
N ASP A 318 11.62 0.79 -23.01
CA ASP A 318 11.44 -0.30 -22.06
C ASP A 318 10.71 -1.52 -22.66
N SER A 319 9.68 -1.29 -23.49
CA SER A 319 8.84 -2.38 -24.00
C SER A 319 8.97 -2.55 -25.50
N PHE A 320 8.70 -1.51 -26.30
CA PHE A 320 8.74 -1.58 -27.77
C PHE A 320 10.15 -1.42 -28.32
N LYS A 321 11.03 -2.35 -27.98
CA LYS A 321 12.47 -2.22 -28.22
C LYS A 321 13.00 -2.97 -29.44
N TRP A 322 12.33 -4.04 -29.88
CA TRP A 322 12.75 -4.72 -31.11
C TRP A 322 12.22 -3.96 -32.32
N TYR A 323 13.06 -3.17 -32.97
CA TYR A 323 12.68 -2.32 -34.10
C TYR A 323 13.04 -2.96 -35.44
N SER A 324 12.07 -3.00 -36.35
CA SER A 324 12.25 -3.42 -37.74
C SER A 324 12.23 -2.21 -38.66
N TYR A 325 13.42 -1.81 -39.12
CA TYR A 325 13.59 -0.67 -40.03
C TYR A 325 12.82 -0.86 -41.34
N ASN A 326 12.86 -2.07 -41.92
CA ASN A 326 12.17 -2.37 -43.17
C ASN A 326 10.64 -2.31 -43.06
N LEU A 327 10.09 -2.56 -41.88
CA LEU A 327 8.65 -2.59 -41.64
C LEU A 327 8.14 -1.30 -40.98
N ASN A 328 9.03 -0.42 -40.51
CA ASN A 328 8.72 0.75 -39.70
C ASN A 328 7.83 0.38 -38.50
N LYS A 329 8.25 -0.66 -37.76
CA LYS A 329 7.52 -1.19 -36.61
C LYS A 329 8.45 -1.56 -35.48
N ALA A 330 8.02 -1.27 -34.25
CA ALA A 330 8.66 -1.75 -33.05
C ALA A 330 7.75 -2.74 -32.31
N TYR A 331 8.36 -3.77 -31.72
CA TYR A 331 7.67 -4.89 -31.09
C TYR A 331 8.02 -4.98 -29.61
N ASN A 332 7.11 -5.52 -28.80
CA ASN A 332 7.39 -5.85 -27.39
C ASN A 332 7.90 -7.29 -27.18
N TYR A 333 8.25 -7.96 -28.27
CA TYR A 333 8.79 -9.31 -28.31
C TYR A 333 9.85 -9.40 -29.41
N GLU A 334 10.76 -10.35 -29.30
CA GLU A 334 11.76 -10.61 -30.33
C GLU A 334 11.10 -11.10 -31.62
N ASN A 335 10.95 -10.20 -32.59
CA ASN A 335 10.37 -10.50 -33.91
C ASN A 335 11.48 -10.85 -34.89
N SER A 336 11.40 -11.95 -35.62
CA SER A 336 12.45 -12.38 -36.57
C SER A 336 12.83 -11.36 -37.65
N SER A 337 12.04 -10.30 -37.83
CA SER A 337 12.27 -9.21 -38.78
C SER A 337 12.90 -7.96 -38.16
N PHE A 338 13.23 -7.98 -36.85
CA PHE A 338 13.89 -6.86 -36.18
C PHE A 338 15.28 -6.63 -36.79
N SER A 339 15.68 -5.37 -36.86
CA SER A 339 16.95 -4.90 -37.43
C SER A 339 17.80 -4.21 -36.36
N TYR A 340 17.15 -3.58 -35.37
CA TYR A 340 17.80 -2.85 -34.28
C TYR A 340 17.11 -3.15 -32.95
N ASN A 341 17.84 -2.98 -31.85
CA ASN A 341 17.28 -2.96 -30.50
C ASN A 341 17.35 -1.53 -29.97
N LEU A 342 16.22 -1.01 -29.48
CA LEU A 342 16.08 0.36 -28.98
C LEU A 342 16.15 0.43 -27.44
N ASP A 343 16.68 -0.60 -26.79
CA ASP A 343 17.01 -0.60 -25.35
C ASP A 343 18.46 -0.15 -25.09
N THR A 344 19.00 0.70 -25.97
CA THR A 344 20.30 1.35 -25.80
C THR A 344 20.11 2.84 -25.51
N THR A 345 21.15 3.47 -24.98
CA THR A 345 21.23 4.93 -24.81
C THR A 345 21.98 5.59 -25.97
N ASP A 346 22.03 4.94 -27.13
CA ASP A 346 22.67 5.49 -28.33
C ASP A 346 21.90 6.72 -28.82
N LEU A 347 22.61 7.68 -29.40
CA LEU A 347 21.98 8.90 -29.92
C LEU A 347 21.09 8.59 -31.13
N ASN A 348 21.54 7.70 -32.02
CA ASN A 348 20.89 7.35 -33.28
C ASN A 348 21.17 5.88 -33.66
N LEU A 349 20.67 5.41 -34.82
CA LEU A 349 20.77 4.00 -35.24
C LEU A 349 22.16 3.58 -35.73
N TYR A 350 23.08 4.51 -35.99
CA TYR A 350 24.46 4.18 -36.36
C TYR A 350 25.31 3.75 -35.16
N GLY A 351 24.86 4.03 -33.94
CA GLY A 351 25.74 4.04 -32.78
C GLY A 351 26.66 5.25 -32.80
N ASP A 352 27.30 5.48 -31.66
CA ASP A 352 28.33 6.46 -31.36
C ASP A 352 27.93 7.78 -30.69
N THR A 353 28.85 8.11 -29.79
CA THR A 353 28.86 9.00 -28.64
C THR A 353 28.65 10.46 -29.00
N ASP A 354 28.02 11.21 -28.09
CA ASP A 354 28.24 12.65 -28.03
C ASP A 354 29.76 12.88 -27.95
N ASP A 355 30.34 13.39 -29.04
CA ASP A 355 31.78 13.58 -29.27
C ASP A 355 32.59 13.93 -27.99
N ASN A 356 33.50 13.03 -27.55
CA ASN A 356 34.84 13.33 -27.00
C ASN A 356 35.57 12.17 -26.27
N GLU A 357 35.34 10.89 -26.58
CA GLU A 357 36.32 9.86 -26.22
C GLU A 357 36.66 9.05 -27.45
N GLU A 358 37.90 9.20 -27.91
CA GLU A 358 38.52 8.32 -28.90
C GLU A 358 38.24 6.88 -28.45
N GLU A 359 37.61 6.10 -29.32
CA GLU A 359 37.52 4.65 -29.16
C GLU A 359 38.95 4.09 -29.07
N GLU A 360 39.46 3.95 -27.86
CA GLU A 360 40.33 2.83 -27.57
C GLU A 360 39.42 1.60 -27.60
N GLU A 361 39.71 0.69 -28.53
CA GLU A 361 39.23 -0.69 -28.50
C GLU A 361 39.69 -1.31 -27.16
N GLU A 362 38.98 -1.05 -26.05
CA GLU A 362 39.22 -1.74 -24.80
C GLU A 362 38.50 -3.09 -24.85
N GLU A 363 39.19 -4.09 -25.41
CA GLU A 363 38.92 -5.52 -25.20
C GLU A 363 39.03 -5.95 -23.71
N ASP A 364 39.15 -5.01 -22.76
CA ASP A 364 39.54 -5.25 -21.36
C ASP A 364 38.52 -4.71 -20.32
N GLY A 365 37.28 -4.39 -20.71
CA GLY A 365 36.25 -3.89 -19.78
C GLY A 365 35.94 -4.84 -18.62
N GLU A 366 35.60 -4.30 -17.45
CA GLU A 366 35.20 -5.06 -16.27
C GLU A 366 33.74 -5.53 -16.39
N TRP A 367 33.44 -6.72 -15.87
CA TRP A 367 32.11 -7.33 -16.01
C TRP A 367 31.16 -6.86 -14.89
N ASP A 368 30.13 -6.11 -15.26
CA ASP A 368 29.01 -5.80 -14.37
C ASP A 368 28.14 -7.05 -14.17
N SER A 369 28.23 -7.62 -12.97
CA SER A 369 27.51 -8.82 -12.55
C SER A 369 26.02 -8.58 -12.29
N TYR A 370 25.58 -7.35 -12.10
CA TYR A 370 24.18 -7.01 -11.87
C TYR A 370 23.47 -6.66 -13.18
N HIS A 371 24.03 -5.73 -13.95
CA HIS A 371 23.47 -5.26 -15.21
C HIS A 371 23.84 -6.12 -16.43
N GLN A 372 24.81 -7.04 -16.28
CA GLN A 372 25.20 -8.04 -17.29
C GLN A 372 25.80 -7.44 -18.58
N TYR A 373 26.68 -6.44 -18.45
CA TYR A 373 27.46 -5.86 -19.55
C TYR A 373 28.90 -5.57 -19.12
N TYR A 374 29.77 -5.26 -20.09
CA TYR A 374 31.15 -4.84 -19.83
C TYR A 374 31.23 -3.32 -19.71
N CYS A 375 31.82 -2.82 -18.62
CA CYS A 375 31.96 -1.39 -18.32
C CYS A 375 33.42 -1.02 -18.02
N ASN A 376 33.70 0.28 -17.91
CA ASN A 376 35.07 0.77 -17.68
C ASN A 376 35.57 0.46 -16.26
N ASN A 377 34.69 0.41 -15.26
CA ASN A 377 35.08 0.21 -13.87
C ASN A 377 33.92 -0.33 -13.03
N THR A 378 34.13 -1.43 -12.33
CA THR A 378 33.18 -1.98 -11.37
C THR A 378 33.60 -1.72 -9.94
N ARG A 379 32.64 -1.73 -9.01
CA ARG A 379 32.90 -1.70 -7.58
C ARG A 379 32.17 -2.82 -6.87
N PRO A 380 32.70 -3.29 -5.73
CA PRO A 380 32.04 -4.29 -4.92
C PRO A 380 30.78 -3.70 -4.31
N CYS A 381 29.64 -4.30 -4.66
CA CYS A 381 28.35 -4.07 -4.05
C CYS A 381 27.82 -5.38 -3.48
N TYR A 382 26.78 -5.32 -2.67
CA TYR A 382 26.20 -6.50 -2.04
C TYR A 382 24.73 -6.61 -2.36
N ARG A 383 24.31 -7.80 -2.76
CA ARG A 383 22.89 -8.14 -2.95
C ARG A 383 22.57 -9.46 -2.28
N ASN A 384 21.56 -9.49 -1.43
CA ASN A 384 21.21 -10.60 -0.55
C ASN A 384 22.44 -11.14 0.22
N GLY A 385 23.29 -10.25 0.72
CA GLY A 385 24.53 -10.59 1.44
C GLY A 385 25.62 -11.25 0.59
N ARG A 386 25.50 -11.24 -0.74
CA ARG A 386 26.56 -11.70 -1.66
C ARG A 386 27.21 -10.52 -2.33
N GLU A 387 28.55 -10.51 -2.31
CA GLU A 387 29.35 -9.56 -3.07
C GLU A 387 29.16 -9.79 -4.58
N ILE A 388 28.92 -8.71 -5.31
CA ILE A 388 28.79 -8.63 -6.76
C ILE A 388 29.56 -7.39 -7.24
N TRP A 389 30.09 -7.46 -8.46
CA TRP A 389 30.79 -6.34 -9.09
C TRP A 389 29.80 -5.59 -9.95
N VAL A 390 29.59 -4.30 -9.69
CA VAL A 390 28.59 -3.47 -10.37
C VAL A 390 29.27 -2.24 -10.93
N ASP A 391 28.86 -1.78 -12.10
CA ASP A 391 29.36 -0.58 -12.74
C ASP A 391 29.32 0.59 -11.76
N SER A 392 30.48 1.21 -11.57
CA SER A 392 30.67 2.33 -10.65
C SER A 392 29.85 3.56 -11.01
N GLU A 393 29.46 3.71 -12.28
CA GLU A 393 28.67 4.83 -12.78
C GLU A 393 27.16 4.49 -12.85
N ASN A 394 26.75 3.26 -12.50
CA ASN A 394 25.36 2.81 -12.51
C ASN A 394 25.02 2.09 -11.19
N LEU A 395 24.71 2.85 -10.15
CA LEU A 395 24.46 2.33 -8.80
C LEU A 395 23.09 2.74 -8.26
N ASP A 396 22.15 3.08 -9.15
CA ASP A 396 20.84 3.62 -8.78
C ASP A 396 20.04 2.65 -7.89
N ASP A 397 20.21 1.34 -8.09
CA ASP A 397 19.59 0.29 -7.28
C ASP A 397 20.36 -0.02 -5.98
N PHE A 398 21.41 0.74 -5.65
CA PHE A 398 22.31 0.48 -4.52
C PHE A 398 22.42 1.67 -3.57
N VAL A 399 22.37 1.37 -2.28
CA VAL A 399 22.42 2.32 -1.18
C VAL A 399 23.77 2.21 -0.46
N TRP A 400 24.41 3.35 -0.22
CA TRP A 400 25.63 3.41 0.58
C TRP A 400 25.31 3.31 2.08
N ILE A 401 25.86 2.31 2.75
CA ILE A 401 25.74 2.14 4.21
C ILE A 401 27.04 2.61 4.87
N GLU A 402 27.02 3.84 5.39
CA GLU A 402 28.21 4.50 5.98
C GLU A 402 28.84 3.70 7.14
N SER A 403 28.02 3.02 7.95
CA SER A 403 28.50 2.22 9.09
C SER A 403 29.30 0.97 8.69
N LYS A 404 29.10 0.48 7.46
CA LYS A 404 29.83 -0.67 6.89
C LYS A 404 30.87 -0.24 5.86
N GLY A 405 30.71 0.94 5.26
CA GLY A 405 31.57 1.40 4.17
C GLY A 405 31.36 0.59 2.89
N GLU A 406 30.12 0.18 2.62
CA GLU A 406 29.75 -0.74 1.54
C GLU A 406 28.46 -0.30 0.84
N TYR A 407 28.32 -0.61 -0.45
CA TYR A 407 27.07 -0.46 -1.21
C TYR A 407 26.24 -1.74 -1.12
N HIS A 408 24.96 -1.61 -0.77
CA HIS A 408 24.01 -2.71 -0.68
C HIS A 408 22.79 -2.43 -1.52
N HIS A 409 22.22 -3.45 -2.17
CA HIS A 409 21.05 -3.29 -3.01
C HIS A 409 19.86 -2.75 -2.19
N GLU A 410 19.03 -1.88 -2.78
CA GLU A 410 17.95 -1.20 -2.07
C GLU A 410 16.97 -2.16 -1.37
N GLU A 411 16.68 -3.31 -1.99
CA GLU A 411 15.83 -4.38 -1.41
C GLU A 411 16.39 -4.98 -0.11
N ASP A 412 17.70 -4.90 0.13
CA ASP A 412 18.34 -5.40 1.36
C ASP A 412 18.43 -4.33 2.44
N CYS A 413 18.07 -3.08 2.10
CA CYS A 413 18.23 -1.91 2.94
C CYS A 413 16.89 -1.40 3.45
N ILE A 414 16.91 -0.72 4.59
CA ILE A 414 15.78 0.04 5.12
C ILE A 414 16.27 1.37 5.64
N CYS A 415 15.49 2.43 5.46
CA CYS A 415 15.78 3.74 6.01
C CYS A 415 15.14 3.84 7.40
N CYS A 416 15.91 4.26 8.40
CA CYS A 416 15.37 4.50 9.73
C CYS A 416 14.55 5.79 9.74
N ASP A 417 13.28 5.71 10.13
CA ASP A 417 12.37 6.87 10.09
C ASP A 417 12.76 8.01 11.06
N ASP A 418 13.41 7.71 12.19
CA ASP A 418 13.81 8.75 13.16
C ASP A 418 15.05 9.55 12.71
N CYS A 419 16.09 8.88 12.21
CA CYS A 419 17.37 9.52 11.88
C CYS A 419 17.72 9.59 10.39
N GLN A 420 16.90 8.98 9.53
CA GLN A 420 17.04 8.95 8.07
C GLN A 420 18.34 8.27 7.60
N THR A 421 18.88 7.37 8.41
CA THR A 421 20.07 6.57 8.09
C THR A 421 19.65 5.22 7.53
N TYR A 422 20.29 4.81 6.43
CA TYR A 422 20.10 3.49 5.84
C TYR A 422 20.88 2.41 6.59
N ILE A 423 20.23 1.27 6.78
CA ILE A 423 20.76 0.07 7.44
C ILE A 423 20.34 -1.17 6.65
N LEU A 424 20.99 -2.30 6.90
CA LEU A 424 20.48 -3.56 6.40
C LEU A 424 19.24 -3.99 7.14
N LEU A 425 18.29 -4.56 6.41
CA LEU A 425 17.06 -5.11 6.97
C LEU A 425 17.35 -6.15 8.07
N ASP A 426 18.39 -6.98 7.87
CA ASP A 426 18.80 -8.00 8.84
C ASP A 426 19.41 -7.41 10.13
N ASP A 427 19.95 -6.19 10.07
CA ASP A 427 20.52 -5.48 11.23
C ASP A 427 19.49 -4.54 11.89
N ALA A 428 18.31 -4.39 11.28
CA ALA A 428 17.28 -3.48 11.73
C ALA A 428 16.50 -4.02 12.92
N ILE A 429 16.12 -3.13 13.83
CA ILE A 429 15.29 -3.47 14.99
C ILE A 429 13.85 -3.12 14.65
N TYR A 430 12.99 -4.14 14.63
CA TYR A 430 11.56 -3.96 14.44
C TYR A 430 10.87 -3.55 15.75
N SER A 431 10.02 -2.53 15.69
CA SER A 431 9.10 -2.18 16.79
C SER A 431 7.72 -2.75 16.53
N GLU A 432 7.15 -3.45 17.50
CA GLU A 432 5.74 -3.86 17.45
C GLU A 432 4.78 -2.70 17.71
N VAL A 433 5.26 -1.60 18.32
CA VAL A 433 4.44 -0.43 18.68
C VAL A 433 4.23 0.47 17.48
N THR A 434 5.29 0.75 16.71
CA THR A 434 5.21 1.59 15.51
C THR A 434 5.07 0.78 14.22
N GLU A 435 5.29 -0.54 14.28
CA GLU A 435 5.33 -1.46 13.13
C GLU A 435 6.40 -1.11 12.08
N GLU A 436 7.47 -0.43 12.51
CA GLU A 436 8.56 0.07 11.67
C GLU A 436 9.91 -0.49 12.10
N TYR A 437 10.93 -0.27 11.27
CA TYR A 437 12.30 -0.73 11.48
C TYR A 437 13.25 0.43 11.80
N TYR A 438 14.11 0.24 12.78
CA TYR A 438 15.01 1.28 13.29
C TYR A 438 16.46 0.83 13.32
N CYS A 439 17.37 1.79 13.16
CA CYS A 439 18.82 1.56 13.16
C CYS A 439 19.38 1.22 14.54
N CYS A 440 18.71 1.65 15.60
CA CYS A 440 19.12 1.39 16.97
C CYS A 440 17.94 1.51 17.92
N ARG A 441 18.17 1.00 19.13
CA ARG A 441 17.18 0.99 20.20
C ARG A 441 16.77 2.40 20.64
N GLU A 442 17.68 3.37 20.63
CA GLU A 442 17.38 4.76 21.00
C GLU A 442 16.40 5.41 20.00
N CYS A 443 16.61 5.22 18.69
CA CYS A 443 15.69 5.70 17.66
C CYS A 443 14.31 5.05 17.80
N MET A 444 14.29 3.73 18.04
CA MET A 444 13.06 2.99 18.27
C MET A 444 12.31 3.49 19.50
N GLU A 445 12.95 3.54 20.66
CA GLU A 445 12.31 3.97 21.93
C GLU A 445 11.76 5.40 21.83
N LYS A 446 12.51 6.31 21.21
CA LYS A 446 12.06 7.68 20.97
C LYS A 446 10.85 7.73 20.04
N ALA A 447 10.87 6.95 18.96
CA ALA A 447 9.74 6.85 18.02
C ALA A 447 8.51 6.21 18.70
N GLU A 448 8.69 5.16 19.49
CA GLU A 448 7.61 4.52 20.26
C GLU A 448 7.00 5.45 21.30
N GLU A 449 7.80 6.23 22.03
CA GLU A 449 7.30 7.21 23.00
C GLU A 449 6.48 8.30 22.31
N GLU A 450 6.99 8.84 21.20
CA GLU A 450 6.26 9.84 20.42
C GLU A 450 4.98 9.25 19.82
N PHE A 451 5.04 7.99 19.38
CA PHE A 451 3.90 7.25 18.84
C PHE A 451 2.83 7.02 19.91
N LYS A 452 3.19 6.48 21.08
CA LYS A 452 2.26 6.27 22.20
C LYS A 452 1.60 7.59 22.61
N ARG A 453 2.38 8.67 22.71
CA ARG A 453 1.86 10.01 23.05
C ARG A 453 0.82 10.54 22.04
N LYS A 454 0.93 10.17 20.77
CA LYS A 454 0.00 10.62 19.71
C LYS A 454 -1.19 9.70 19.52
N ASN A 455 -1.01 8.39 19.76
CA ASN A 455 -1.96 7.36 19.30
C ASN A 455 -2.61 6.55 20.42
N TRP A 456 -2.02 6.51 21.62
CA TRP A 456 -2.49 5.69 22.73
C TRP A 456 -3.09 6.57 23.84
N ASN A 457 -3.75 5.92 24.80
CA ASN A 457 -4.43 6.57 25.92
C ASN A 457 -3.62 6.34 27.20
N TYR A 458 -3.29 7.42 27.90
CA TYR A 458 -2.50 7.33 29.13
C TYR A 458 -3.40 7.22 30.37
N SER A 459 -3.08 6.25 31.22
CA SER A 459 -3.68 6.08 32.55
C SER A 459 -2.86 6.85 33.59
N GLU A 460 -3.41 7.94 34.13
CA GLU A 460 -2.77 8.73 35.18
C GLU A 460 -2.69 7.98 36.52
N TYR A 461 -3.57 7.01 36.74
CA TYR A 461 -3.56 6.16 37.92
C TYR A 461 -2.52 5.05 37.82
N ASP A 462 -2.40 4.40 36.65
CA ASP A 462 -1.48 3.27 36.45
C ASP A 462 -0.08 3.71 36.01
N ASP A 463 0.09 4.95 35.54
CA ASP A 463 1.33 5.49 34.94
C ASP A 463 1.76 4.69 33.69
N GLU A 464 0.79 4.28 32.87
CA GLU A 464 0.99 3.40 31.72
C GLU A 464 0.15 3.85 30.50
N TRP A 465 0.59 3.45 29.30
CA TRP A 465 -0.11 3.70 28.03
C TRP A 465 -0.91 2.47 27.57
N TYR A 466 -2.13 2.72 27.09
CA TYR A 466 -3.08 1.71 26.64
C TYR A 466 -3.49 1.99 25.19
N GLU A 467 -3.38 0.98 24.33
CA GLU A 467 -3.68 1.10 22.91
C GLU A 467 -5.18 1.34 22.66
N ASP A 468 -6.06 0.57 23.31
CA ASP A 468 -7.50 0.74 23.20
C ASP A 468 -8.01 1.77 24.23
N TYR A 469 -8.87 2.68 23.78
CA TYR A 469 -9.49 3.63 24.69
C TYR A 469 -10.54 2.94 25.57
N THR A 470 -11.09 1.78 25.17
CA THR A 470 -12.04 1.03 26.02
C THR A 470 -11.37 0.41 27.24
N ASP A 471 -10.04 0.26 27.20
CA ASP A 471 -9.25 -0.22 28.32
C ASP A 471 -9.04 0.87 29.38
N ILE A 472 -9.42 2.12 29.08
CA ILE A 472 -9.36 3.26 30.00
C ILE A 472 -10.77 3.68 30.42
N THR A 473 -10.91 3.97 31.71
CA THR A 473 -12.07 4.61 32.33
C THR A 473 -11.58 5.67 33.32
N TYR A 474 -12.45 6.16 34.20
CA TYR A 474 -12.13 7.20 35.18
C TYR A 474 -12.44 6.77 36.61
N ILE A 475 -11.62 7.25 37.55
CA ILE A 475 -11.84 7.12 38.99
C ILE A 475 -11.61 8.48 39.66
N HIS A 476 -12.44 8.78 40.66
CA HIS A 476 -12.28 9.94 41.53
C HIS A 476 -11.32 9.60 42.67
N VAL A 477 -10.14 10.23 42.67
CA VAL A 477 -9.08 10.03 43.66
C VAL A 477 -9.09 11.14 44.70
N TRP A 478 -9.18 10.81 45.99
CA TRP A 478 -9.26 11.79 47.07
C TRP A 478 -7.91 12.45 47.36
N ASN A 479 -7.85 13.77 47.17
CA ASN A 479 -6.70 14.58 47.55
C ASN A 479 -6.90 15.16 48.97
N GLU A 480 -6.12 14.66 49.94
CA GLU A 480 -6.19 15.08 51.35
C GLU A 480 -5.77 16.55 51.59
N GLN A 481 -4.92 17.12 50.72
CA GLN A 481 -4.44 18.50 50.88
C GLN A 481 -5.48 19.50 50.37
N GLU A 482 -6.15 19.16 49.27
CA GLU A 482 -7.18 19.99 48.64
C GLU A 482 -8.58 19.74 49.21
N CYS A 483 -8.75 18.65 49.98
CA CYS A 483 -10.04 18.19 50.49
C CYS A 483 -11.10 18.03 49.38
N SER A 484 -10.68 17.51 48.23
CA SER A 484 -11.52 17.30 47.05
C SER A 484 -11.07 16.06 46.26
N TYR A 485 -11.98 15.51 45.45
CA TYR A 485 -11.62 14.48 44.48
C TYR A 485 -11.00 15.08 43.23
N GLN A 486 -10.02 14.37 42.66
CA GLN A 486 -9.45 14.63 41.35
C GLN A 486 -9.79 13.46 40.43
N ASP A 487 -10.24 13.78 39.22
CA ASP A 487 -10.55 12.77 38.22
C ASP A 487 -9.24 12.29 37.62
N LYS A 488 -9.02 10.96 37.63
CA LYS A 488 -7.87 10.33 36.99
C LYS A 488 -8.33 9.27 36.00
N SER A 489 -7.67 9.19 34.86
CA SER A 489 -7.79 8.02 33.99
C SER A 489 -7.19 6.79 34.67
N ILE A 490 -7.85 5.64 34.53
CA ILE A 490 -7.44 4.36 35.10
C ILE A 490 -7.79 3.23 34.13
N SER A 491 -7.01 2.15 34.10
CA SER A 491 -7.36 0.98 33.32
C SER A 491 -8.60 0.27 33.88
N THR A 492 -9.43 -0.29 33.00
CA THR A 492 -10.61 -1.06 33.39
C THR A 492 -10.25 -2.26 34.26
N ASP A 493 -9.10 -2.90 33.98
CA ASP A 493 -8.60 -4.03 34.73
C ASP A 493 -8.12 -3.63 36.13
N THR A 494 -7.37 -2.54 36.27
CA THR A 494 -7.00 -2.02 37.59
C THR A 494 -8.25 -1.61 38.37
N LEU A 495 -9.21 -0.90 37.76
CA LEU A 495 -10.43 -0.50 38.44
C LEU A 495 -11.24 -1.71 38.94
N CYS A 496 -11.41 -2.72 38.08
CA CYS A 496 -12.09 -3.97 38.47
C CYS A 496 -11.40 -4.67 39.64
N ARG A 497 -10.07 -4.62 39.71
CA ARG A 497 -9.30 -5.16 40.83
C ARG A 497 -9.50 -4.35 42.11
N LEU A 498 -9.49 -3.02 42.03
CA LEU A 498 -9.74 -2.15 43.19
C LEU A 498 -11.14 -2.37 43.77
N LEU A 499 -12.16 -2.49 42.92
CA LEU A 499 -13.53 -2.79 43.33
C LEU A 499 -13.62 -4.16 44.01
N LYS A 500 -12.97 -5.20 43.45
CA LYS A 500 -12.94 -6.55 44.05
C LYS A 500 -12.23 -6.59 45.41
N ASN A 501 -11.21 -5.75 45.59
CA ASN A 501 -10.44 -5.67 46.83
C ASN A 501 -11.06 -4.76 47.89
N GLU A 502 -12.22 -4.15 47.61
CA GLU A 502 -12.85 -3.13 48.46
C GLU A 502 -11.94 -1.91 48.69
N GLU A 503 -11.09 -1.59 47.71
CA GLU A 503 -10.19 -0.43 47.67
C GLU A 503 -10.78 0.72 46.84
N ALA A 504 -11.94 0.52 46.22
CA ALA A 504 -12.73 1.54 45.55
C ALA A 504 -14.24 1.27 45.74
N TRP A 505 -15.06 2.30 45.58
CA TRP A 505 -16.52 2.24 45.78
C TRP A 505 -17.27 2.87 44.61
N GLU A 506 -18.22 2.13 44.06
CA GLU A 506 -19.09 2.55 42.96
C GLU A 506 -20.39 3.17 43.49
N PHE A 507 -20.75 4.34 42.97
CA PHE A 507 -21.99 5.05 43.30
C PHE A 507 -22.65 5.59 42.02
N GLY A 508 -23.59 4.82 41.46
CA GLY A 508 -24.21 5.17 40.18
C GLY A 508 -23.26 4.84 39.03
N GLU A 509 -22.88 5.83 38.24
CA GLU A 509 -21.90 5.70 37.15
C GLU A 509 -20.47 6.11 37.59
N ASP A 510 -20.31 6.64 38.81
CA ASP A 510 -19.06 7.20 39.32
C ASP A 510 -18.37 6.21 40.28
N VAL A 511 -17.02 6.14 40.23
CA VAL A 511 -16.21 5.30 41.14
C VAL A 511 -15.22 6.16 41.92
N PHE A 512 -15.07 5.89 43.22
CA PHE A 512 -14.24 6.66 44.15
C PHE A 512 -13.22 5.77 44.85
N ASP A 513 -11.97 6.24 44.98
CA ASP A 513 -10.88 5.53 45.67
C ASP A 513 -10.97 5.56 47.21
N LYS A 514 -11.84 6.44 47.73
CA LYS A 514 -11.98 6.69 49.16
C LYS A 514 -13.38 7.18 49.48
N VAL A 515 -13.90 6.78 50.64
CA VAL A 515 -15.20 7.22 51.16
C VAL A 515 -15.07 7.64 52.62
N ASN A 516 -16.04 8.41 53.12
CA ASN A 516 -16.08 8.81 54.53
C ASN A 516 -16.43 7.60 55.41
N PRO A 517 -15.54 7.16 56.34
CA PRO A 517 -15.78 5.98 57.17
C PRO A 517 -17.01 6.08 58.08
N GLY A 518 -17.43 7.30 58.42
CA GLY A 518 -18.59 7.55 59.27
C GLY A 518 -19.93 7.47 58.54
N THR A 519 -19.94 7.62 57.20
CA THR A 519 -21.18 7.63 56.40
C THR A 519 -21.20 6.59 55.29
N ASN A 520 -20.08 5.95 54.96
CA ASN A 520 -19.90 5.10 53.77
C ASN A 520 -20.39 5.77 52.48
N LEU A 521 -20.19 7.08 52.38
CA LEU A 521 -20.50 7.88 51.20
C LEU A 521 -19.24 8.60 50.75
N PRO A 522 -19.10 8.93 49.46
CA PRO A 522 -18.03 9.80 48.99
C PRO A 522 -18.01 11.10 49.80
N TYR A 523 -16.81 11.62 50.06
CA TYR A 523 -16.66 12.87 50.81
C TYR A 523 -17.42 14.01 50.11
N GLY A 524 -18.31 14.68 50.84
CA GLY A 524 -19.16 15.76 50.29
C GLY A 524 -20.52 15.32 49.74
N TYR A 525 -20.78 14.02 49.55
CA TYR A 525 -22.08 13.53 49.13
C TYR A 525 -23.10 13.57 50.28
N LYS A 526 -24.31 14.05 49.99
CA LYS A 526 -25.47 14.02 50.90
C LYS A 526 -26.63 13.32 50.22
N LEU A 527 -27.18 12.27 50.84
CA LEU A 527 -28.40 11.62 50.37
C LEU A 527 -29.55 12.65 50.31
N LYS A 528 -30.13 12.84 49.13
CA LYS A 528 -31.43 13.52 49.01
C LYS A 528 -32.47 12.62 49.68
N LYS A 529 -33.04 13.06 50.82
CA LYS A 529 -34.21 12.41 51.41
C LYS A 529 -35.38 12.49 50.43
N GLU A 530 -35.84 11.36 49.91
CA GLU A 530 -37.18 11.28 49.32
C GLU A 530 -38.21 11.54 50.41
N MET A 531 -38.96 12.64 50.28
CA MET A 531 -40.17 12.84 51.07
C MET A 531 -41.25 11.89 50.56
N LYS A 532 -41.45 10.76 51.26
CA LYS A 532 -42.65 9.95 51.09
C LYS A 532 -43.88 10.84 51.29
N HIS A 533 -44.65 11.06 50.24
CA HIS A 533 -46.01 11.58 50.37
C HIS A 533 -46.88 10.49 50.98
N GLU A 534 -47.15 10.59 52.27
CA GLU A 534 -48.32 9.97 52.88
C GLU A 534 -49.57 10.64 52.29
N TYR A 535 -50.29 9.95 51.42
CA TYR A 535 -51.70 10.27 51.18
C TYR A 535 -52.58 9.17 51.76
N ALA A 536 -53.37 9.65 52.73
CA ALA A 536 -54.44 9.05 53.49
C ALA A 536 -55.30 8.01 52.75
N ILE A 537 -55.60 6.96 53.50
CA ILE A 537 -56.76 6.07 53.33
C ILE A 537 -58.04 6.93 53.39
N ILE A 538 -58.89 6.83 52.38
CA ILE A 538 -60.33 7.06 52.50
C ILE A 538 -61.03 5.87 51.82
N GLU A 539 -61.57 4.97 52.64
CA GLU A 539 -62.74 4.18 52.28
C GLU A 539 -63.98 5.09 52.38
N GLU A 540 -64.81 5.17 51.34
CA GLU A 540 -66.27 5.03 51.46
C GLU A 540 -66.97 4.97 50.08
N ALA A 541 -67.77 3.91 49.94
CA ALA A 541 -68.98 3.67 49.12
C ALA A 541 -69.40 4.66 48.00
N VAL A 542 -69.64 4.14 46.78
CA VAL A 542 -70.92 3.59 46.25
C VAL A 542 -70.64 2.79 44.98
#